data_AF-A0A8T4RET5-F1
#
_entry.id   AF-A0A8T4RET5-F1
#
_cell.length_a   1.000
_cell.length_b   1.000
_cell.length_c   1.000
_cell.angle_alpha   90.00
_cell.angle_beta   90.00
_cell.angle_gamma   90.00
#
_symmetry.space_group_name_H-M   'P 1'
#
loop_
_entity.id
_entity.type
_entity.pdbx_description
1 polymer ?
#
loop_
_entity_poly.entity_id
_entity_poly.type
_entity_poly.pdbx_seq_one_letter_code
_entity_poly.pdbx_strand_id
1 'polypeptide(L)'
;MKFNRNLAAIHGYLCGDGYVIKNPDHQQHKYYCIGFRNTNDVLLRDFQNRFRAIFDVEPHIAREGRCRIQRKEIYKFLTKGYSYYSHTWKLPNLSNKNLKHWLRAFFDCEGWVENQPGKSRLIGLDCCNKVGLESVQNALKRFGIASQIHRKADREIWRLAICGLNDLRRFYRQIGFLHPDKDRKLGEALDSYKDYSWSIPQNKAELSNFIKEKGKIRASRDEIRFYSIVRRNLINLKKGLNKHRLKAKLFGPWTNNSGSDYYCLIIKREGGEKWNEKADRRRKRSRLPTRFGKSRQAIKKG
;
A
#
# COMPACT_ATOMS: atom_id res chain seq x y z
N MET A 1 -10.02 27.14 15.88
CA MET A 1 -9.62 25.95 16.68
C MET A 1 -8.14 25.70 16.46
N LYS A 2 -7.33 25.61 17.52
CA LYS A 2 -5.88 25.38 17.40
C LYS A 2 -5.60 23.87 17.45
N PHE A 3 -5.07 23.31 16.37
CA PHE A 3 -4.80 21.88 16.27
C PHE A 3 -3.42 21.54 16.83
N ASN A 4 -3.39 20.59 17.76
CA ASN A 4 -2.18 19.85 18.16
C ASN A 4 -2.24 18.41 17.59
N ARG A 5 -1.26 17.57 17.93
CA ARG A 5 -1.20 16.17 17.44
C ARG A 5 -2.43 15.33 17.80
N ASN A 6 -3.04 15.56 18.96
CA ASN A 6 -4.18 14.77 19.44
C ASN A 6 -5.46 15.19 18.73
N LEU A 7 -5.74 16.49 18.68
CA LEU A 7 -6.92 17.01 18.01
C LEU A 7 -6.86 16.77 16.49
N ALA A 8 -5.67 16.80 15.88
CA ALA A 8 -5.49 16.45 14.47
C ALA A 8 -5.88 14.99 14.20
N ALA A 9 -5.43 14.05 15.03
CA ALA A 9 -5.81 12.64 14.88
C ALA A 9 -7.31 12.41 15.19
N ILE A 10 -7.86 13.01 16.25
CA ILE A 10 -9.31 12.94 16.55
C ILE A 10 -10.12 13.38 15.33
N HIS A 11 -9.77 14.53 14.74
CA HIS A 11 -10.46 15.01 13.54
C HIS A 11 -10.27 14.07 12.35
N GLY A 12 -9.10 13.46 12.18
CA GLY A 12 -8.87 12.46 11.13
C GLY A 12 -9.76 11.22 11.28
N TYR A 13 -9.86 10.68 12.50
CA TYR A 13 -10.77 9.57 12.82
C TYR A 13 -12.23 9.93 12.56
N LEU A 14 -12.65 11.13 12.99
CA LEU A 14 -14.03 11.61 12.80
C LEU A 14 -14.39 11.89 11.33
N CYS A 15 -13.42 12.15 10.47
CA CYS A 15 -13.66 12.28 9.02
C CYS A 15 -13.70 10.95 8.28
N GLY A 16 -13.14 9.88 8.86
CA GLY A 16 -13.24 8.52 8.34
C GLY A 16 -14.43 7.79 8.97
N ASP A 17 -14.17 6.81 9.84
CA ASP A 17 -15.21 5.98 10.46
C ASP A 17 -15.93 6.60 11.67
N GLY A 18 -15.67 7.87 12.00
CA GLY A 18 -16.31 8.55 13.13
C GLY A 18 -17.53 9.38 12.75
N TYR A 19 -18.15 9.96 13.77
CA TYR A 19 -19.36 10.76 13.62
C TYR A 19 -19.48 11.80 14.74
N VAL A 20 -20.02 12.96 14.39
CA VAL A 20 -20.35 14.06 15.30
C VAL A 20 -21.77 14.51 14.97
N ILE A 21 -22.74 14.02 15.73
CA ILE A 21 -24.17 14.13 15.40
C ILE A 21 -24.98 14.72 16.55
N LYS A 22 -26.03 15.43 16.18
CA LYS A 22 -27.15 15.80 17.05
C LYS A 22 -28.44 15.30 16.42
N ASN A 23 -29.48 15.08 17.21
CA ASN A 23 -30.79 14.82 16.64
C ASN A 23 -31.34 16.06 15.91
N PRO A 24 -32.31 15.83 15.01
CA PRO A 24 -33.00 16.90 14.30
C PRO A 24 -33.61 17.95 15.23
N ASP A 25 -33.74 19.17 14.71
CA ASP A 25 -34.19 20.31 15.51
C ASP A 25 -35.64 20.15 16.02
N HIS A 26 -36.48 19.37 15.33
CA HIS A 26 -37.86 19.08 15.71
C HIS A 26 -38.03 18.09 16.88
N GLN A 27 -36.97 17.38 17.31
CA GLN A 27 -37.07 16.48 18.46
C GLN A 27 -36.81 17.23 19.78
N GLN A 28 -37.65 17.01 20.80
CA GLN A 28 -37.53 17.65 22.12
C GLN A 28 -36.25 17.26 22.86
N HIS A 29 -35.93 15.97 22.94
CA HIS A 29 -34.70 15.52 23.60
C HIS A 29 -33.49 15.78 22.71
N LYS A 30 -32.49 16.53 23.18
CA LYS A 30 -31.24 16.78 22.44
C LYS A 30 -30.13 15.83 22.92
N TYR A 31 -29.70 14.91 22.06
CA TYR A 31 -28.46 14.15 22.18
C TYR A 31 -27.36 14.82 21.33
N TYR A 32 -26.14 14.85 21.87
CA TYR A 32 -24.95 15.37 21.19
C TYR A 32 -23.88 14.28 21.25
N CYS A 33 -23.85 13.43 20.24
CA CYS A 33 -23.05 12.21 20.25
C CYS A 33 -21.80 12.40 19.39
N ILE A 34 -20.66 12.09 19.97
CA ILE A 34 -19.38 11.99 19.29
C ILE A 34 -18.94 10.54 19.40
N GLY A 35 -18.61 9.92 18.28
CA GLY A 35 -18.16 8.54 18.30
C GLY A 35 -17.23 8.19 17.17
N PHE A 36 -16.50 7.11 17.39
CA PHE A 36 -15.62 6.45 16.44
C PHE A 36 -15.95 4.97 16.42
N ARG A 37 -16.18 4.40 15.23
CA ARG A 37 -16.49 2.99 15.07
C ARG A 37 -15.34 2.32 14.35
N ASN A 38 -14.77 1.26 14.92
CA ASN A 38 -13.73 0.49 14.26
C ASN A 38 -13.67 -0.92 14.86
N THR A 39 -13.27 -1.90 14.07
CA THR A 39 -13.07 -3.27 14.54
C THR A 39 -11.70 -3.47 15.20
N ASN A 40 -10.79 -2.50 15.06
CA ASN A 40 -9.45 -2.57 15.61
C ASN A 40 -9.36 -1.84 16.96
N ASP A 41 -9.09 -2.61 18.02
CA ASP A 41 -8.97 -2.08 19.39
C ASP A 41 -7.81 -1.09 19.58
N VAL A 42 -6.72 -1.21 18.82
CA VAL A 42 -5.59 -0.26 18.88
C VAL A 42 -6.06 1.13 18.48
N LEU A 43 -6.87 1.22 17.42
CA LEU A 43 -7.43 2.49 16.96
C LEU A 43 -8.47 3.05 17.93
N LEU A 44 -9.35 2.20 18.48
CA LEU A 44 -10.35 2.64 19.48
C LEU A 44 -9.68 3.22 20.72
N ARG A 45 -8.61 2.58 21.23
CA ARG A 45 -7.83 3.05 22.37
C ARG A 45 -7.02 4.31 22.04
N ASP A 46 -6.43 4.41 20.86
CA ASP A 46 -5.74 5.64 20.43
C ASP A 46 -6.70 6.83 20.34
N PHE A 47 -7.89 6.63 19.78
CA PHE A 47 -8.94 7.65 19.78
C PHE A 47 -9.33 8.05 21.21
N GLN A 48 -9.63 7.08 22.08
CA GLN A 48 -10.01 7.32 23.48
C GLN A 48 -8.93 8.12 24.25
N ASN A 49 -7.67 7.69 24.16
CA ASN A 49 -6.54 8.33 24.83
C ASN A 49 -6.32 9.76 24.35
N ARG A 50 -6.42 9.99 23.03
CA ARG A 50 -6.30 11.35 22.47
C ARG A 50 -7.46 12.23 22.90
N PHE A 51 -8.67 11.67 22.96
CA PHE A 51 -9.85 12.38 23.39
C PHE A 51 -9.72 12.84 24.84
N ARG A 52 -9.28 11.94 25.74
CA ARG A 52 -8.94 12.26 27.13
C ARG A 52 -7.88 13.36 27.22
N ALA A 53 -6.83 13.29 26.40
CA ALA A 53 -5.78 14.30 26.40
C ALA A 53 -6.21 15.70 25.87
N ILE A 54 -7.34 15.82 25.18
CA ILE A 54 -7.85 17.11 24.68
C ILE A 54 -8.98 17.67 25.55
N PHE A 55 -9.87 16.79 26.00
CA PHE A 55 -11.14 17.18 26.61
C PHE A 55 -11.24 16.77 28.08
N ASP A 56 -10.21 16.13 28.63
CA ASP A 56 -10.17 15.57 29.99
C ASP A 56 -11.37 14.67 30.32
N VAL A 57 -11.86 13.97 29.30
CA VAL A 57 -12.96 13.01 29.42
C VAL A 57 -12.62 11.76 28.63
N GLU A 58 -13.03 10.62 29.17
CA GLU A 58 -12.76 9.32 28.57
C GLU A 58 -14.03 8.80 27.88
N PRO A 59 -14.07 8.75 26.54
CA PRO A 59 -15.19 8.12 25.83
C PRO A 59 -15.27 6.63 26.18
N HIS A 60 -16.49 6.09 26.23
CA HIS A 60 -16.71 4.69 26.54
C HIS A 60 -16.48 3.82 25.30
N ILE A 61 -15.59 2.82 25.41
CA ILE A 61 -15.42 1.76 24.41
C ILE A 61 -16.41 0.62 24.70
N ALA A 62 -17.41 0.47 23.85
CA ALA A 62 -18.39 -0.61 23.89
C ALA A 62 -17.87 -1.87 23.16
N ARG A 63 -18.36 -3.05 23.56
CA ARG A 63 -18.00 -4.35 22.97
C ARG A 63 -18.28 -4.47 21.47
N GLU A 64 -19.17 -3.66 20.94
CA GLU A 64 -19.54 -3.61 19.51
C GLU A 64 -18.56 -2.81 18.62
N GLY A 65 -17.37 -2.47 19.12
CA GLY A 65 -16.36 -1.73 18.37
C GLY A 65 -16.68 -0.25 18.23
N ARG A 66 -17.28 0.36 19.27
CA ARG A 66 -17.63 1.79 19.29
C ARG A 66 -17.00 2.49 20.48
N CYS A 67 -16.27 3.56 20.22
CA CYS A 67 -15.76 4.49 21.23
C CYS A 67 -16.60 5.78 21.18
N ARG A 68 -17.44 6.05 22.18
CA ARG A 68 -18.44 7.15 22.12
C ARG A 68 -18.60 7.93 23.41
N ILE A 69 -19.03 9.18 23.27
CA ILE A 69 -19.39 10.06 24.38
C ILE A 69 -20.53 10.98 23.99
N GLN A 70 -21.35 11.37 24.97
CA GLN A 70 -22.39 12.38 24.79
C GLN A 70 -22.05 13.64 25.60
N ARG A 71 -21.66 14.72 24.91
CA ARG A 71 -21.29 16.01 25.52
C ARG A 71 -21.56 17.17 24.55
N LYS A 72 -22.51 18.03 24.91
CA LYS A 72 -22.92 19.20 24.10
C LYS A 72 -21.77 20.16 23.80
N GLU A 73 -20.93 20.45 24.80
CA GLU A 73 -19.85 21.43 24.63
C GLU A 73 -18.74 20.92 23.71
N ILE A 74 -18.43 19.63 23.77
CA ILE A 74 -17.46 19.02 22.83
C ILE A 74 -18.03 18.97 21.42
N TYR A 75 -19.32 18.64 21.26
CA TYR A 75 -19.98 18.71 19.96
C TYR A 75 -19.85 20.12 19.36
N LYS A 76 -20.27 21.16 20.09
CA LYS A 76 -20.19 22.55 19.63
C LYS A 76 -18.76 22.96 19.29
N PHE A 77 -17.78 22.53 20.10
CA PHE A 77 -16.38 22.79 19.86
C PHE A 77 -15.91 22.17 18.53
N LEU A 78 -16.21 20.88 18.32
CA LEU A 78 -15.79 20.15 17.12
C LEU A 78 -16.48 20.66 15.86
N THR A 79 -17.75 21.08 15.95
CA THR A 79 -18.52 21.60 14.81
C THR A 79 -18.29 23.09 14.55
N LYS A 80 -17.45 23.77 15.35
CA LYS A 80 -17.11 25.18 15.12
C LYS A 80 -16.20 25.31 13.90
N GLY A 81 -16.82 25.47 12.73
CA GLY A 81 -16.15 25.65 11.44
C GLY A 81 -15.79 24.36 10.69
N TYR A 82 -16.27 23.21 11.18
CA TYR A 82 -16.01 21.91 10.55
C TYR A 82 -17.28 21.06 10.47
N SER A 83 -17.38 20.29 9.40
CA SER A 83 -18.37 19.23 9.21
C SER A 83 -17.66 17.88 9.29
N TYR A 84 -18.40 16.85 9.73
CA TYR A 84 -17.96 15.46 9.76
C TYR A 84 -18.87 14.55 8.93
N TYR A 85 -19.75 15.14 8.11
CA TYR A 85 -20.55 14.36 7.17
C TYR A 85 -19.70 13.93 5.97
N SER A 86 -19.98 12.74 5.43
CA SER A 86 -19.14 12.05 4.44
C SER A 86 -18.80 12.89 3.22
N HIS A 87 -19.68 13.79 2.78
CA HIS A 87 -19.51 14.62 1.58
C HIS A 87 -18.94 16.03 1.84
N THR A 88 -18.89 16.48 3.09
CA THR A 88 -18.67 17.91 3.40
C THR A 88 -17.56 18.19 4.41
N TRP A 89 -16.94 17.15 4.98
CA TRP A 89 -15.78 17.34 5.84
C TRP A 89 -14.63 18.03 5.10
N LYS A 90 -13.83 18.79 5.85
CA LYS A 90 -12.68 19.54 5.32
C LYS A 90 -11.44 19.25 6.13
N LEU A 91 -10.32 19.07 5.44
CA LEU A 91 -9.00 18.98 6.08
C LEU A 91 -8.66 20.34 6.72
N PRO A 92 -8.43 20.44 8.04
CA PRO A 92 -7.96 21.68 8.65
C PRO A 92 -6.58 22.12 8.12
N ASN A 93 -6.29 23.41 8.18
CA ASN A 93 -4.93 23.88 7.93
C ASN A 93 -4.01 23.48 9.10
N LEU A 94 -3.09 22.55 8.84
CA LEU A 94 -2.19 21.96 9.84
C LEU A 94 -0.73 22.17 9.45
N SER A 95 0.17 22.31 10.42
CA SER A 95 1.61 22.18 10.21
C SER A 95 2.00 20.73 9.89
N ASN A 96 3.14 20.47 9.22
CA ASN A 96 3.57 19.10 8.90
C ASN A 96 3.65 18.20 10.15
N LYS A 97 4.04 18.79 11.29
CA LYS A 97 4.12 18.10 12.60
C LYS A 97 2.77 17.49 13.02
N ASN A 98 1.66 18.21 12.81
CA ASN A 98 0.33 17.75 13.20
C ASN A 98 -0.39 17.03 12.05
N LEU A 99 -0.14 17.44 10.82
CA LEU A 99 -0.76 16.89 9.61
C LEU A 99 -0.52 15.39 9.46
N LYS A 100 0.69 14.90 9.80
CA LYS A 100 0.98 13.46 9.75
C LYS A 100 0.05 12.63 10.65
N HIS A 101 -0.41 13.18 11.77
CA HIS A 101 -1.31 12.50 12.69
C HIS A 101 -2.75 12.47 12.16
N TRP A 102 -3.18 13.55 11.50
CA TRP A 102 -4.46 13.58 10.80
C TRP A 102 -4.46 12.57 9.65
N LEU A 103 -3.41 12.58 8.81
CA LEU A 103 -3.29 11.67 7.68
C LEU A 103 -3.27 10.22 8.14
N ARG A 104 -2.45 9.88 9.15
CA ARG A 104 -2.41 8.53 9.70
C ARG A 104 -3.79 8.06 10.15
N ALA A 105 -4.48 8.85 10.98
CA ALA A 105 -5.83 8.48 11.46
C ALA A 105 -6.82 8.28 10.30
N PHE A 106 -6.81 9.16 9.31
CA PHE A 106 -7.70 9.05 8.15
C PHE A 106 -7.39 7.82 7.28
N PHE A 107 -6.10 7.52 7.03
CA PHE A 107 -5.68 6.32 6.31
C PHE A 107 -5.91 5.02 7.13
N ASP A 108 -5.82 5.09 8.45
CA ASP A 108 -6.17 3.96 9.34
C ASP A 108 -7.67 3.64 9.29
N CYS A 109 -8.54 4.61 9.01
CA CYS A 109 -9.96 4.36 8.72
C CYS A 109 -10.15 3.87 7.28
N GLU A 110 -9.95 4.77 6.30
CA GLU A 110 -10.40 4.59 4.90
C GLU A 110 -9.42 3.81 4.03
N GLY A 111 -8.16 3.73 4.44
CA GLY A 111 -7.08 3.22 3.62
C GLY A 111 -6.96 1.70 3.65
N TRP A 112 -6.45 1.12 2.58
CA TRP A 112 -6.00 -0.26 2.52
C TRP A 112 -4.63 -0.34 1.86
N VAL A 113 -3.92 -1.44 2.13
CA VAL A 113 -2.67 -1.76 1.46
C VAL A 113 -2.91 -2.93 0.52
N GLU A 114 -2.43 -2.81 -0.72
CA GLU A 114 -2.39 -3.89 -1.68
C GLU A 114 -0.96 -4.39 -1.84
N ASN A 115 -0.77 -5.70 -1.74
CA ASN A 115 0.51 -6.36 -1.97
C ASN A 115 0.28 -7.59 -2.87
N GLN A 116 0.46 -7.41 -4.17
CA GLN A 116 0.53 -8.47 -5.17
C GLN A 116 1.94 -8.46 -5.77
N PRO A 117 2.89 -9.23 -5.19
CA PRO A 117 4.28 -9.21 -5.62
C PRO A 117 4.44 -9.40 -7.14
N GLY A 118 5.12 -8.46 -7.78
CA GLY A 118 5.35 -8.45 -9.23
C GLY A 118 4.19 -7.92 -10.08
N LYS A 119 3.04 -7.58 -9.48
CA LYS A 119 1.87 -7.05 -10.18
C LYS A 119 1.41 -5.68 -9.67
N SER A 120 1.13 -5.54 -8.37
CA SER A 120 0.57 -4.31 -7.81
C SER A 120 1.00 -4.14 -6.35
N ARG A 121 1.42 -2.93 -6.00
CA ARG A 121 1.82 -2.52 -4.65
C ARG A 121 1.40 -1.08 -4.48
N LEU A 122 0.41 -0.83 -3.63
CA LEU A 122 -0.12 0.51 -3.42
C LEU A 122 -0.77 0.64 -2.04
N ILE A 123 -0.90 1.89 -1.61
CA ILE A 123 -1.85 2.29 -0.59
C ILE A 123 -3.01 2.95 -1.32
N GLY A 124 -4.23 2.47 -1.09
CA GLY A 124 -5.45 3.03 -1.68
C GLY A 124 -6.39 3.52 -0.59
N LEU A 125 -7.22 4.51 -0.90
CA LEU A 125 -8.40 4.85 -0.12
C LEU A 125 -9.54 5.29 -1.05
N ASP A 126 -10.79 4.99 -0.71
CA ASP A 126 -12.00 5.28 -1.50
C ASP A 126 -12.83 6.29 -0.69
N CYS A 127 -13.31 7.37 -1.31
CA CYS A 127 -14.07 8.41 -0.62
C CYS A 127 -15.11 9.06 -1.56
N CYS A 128 -16.29 9.41 -1.06
CA CYS A 128 -17.30 10.16 -1.81
C CYS A 128 -17.02 11.68 -1.85
N ASN A 129 -16.25 12.22 -0.89
CA ASN A 129 -15.88 13.62 -0.85
C ASN A 129 -14.62 13.90 -1.69
N LYS A 130 -14.82 14.22 -2.97
CA LYS A 130 -13.72 14.55 -3.91
C LYS A 130 -12.86 15.72 -3.41
N VAL A 131 -13.48 16.80 -2.93
CA VAL A 131 -12.79 18.03 -2.49
C VAL A 131 -11.92 17.75 -1.26
N GLY A 132 -12.46 16.95 -0.32
CA GLY A 132 -11.71 16.44 0.81
C GLY A 132 -10.52 15.58 0.36
N LEU A 133 -10.73 14.70 -0.62
CA LEU A 133 -9.69 13.83 -1.15
C LEU A 133 -8.57 14.60 -1.88
N GLU A 134 -8.90 15.64 -2.64
CA GLU A 134 -7.94 16.57 -3.26
C GLU A 134 -7.11 17.30 -2.19
N SER A 135 -7.74 17.67 -1.07
CA SER A 135 -7.03 18.24 0.08
C SER A 135 -6.05 17.23 0.69
N VAL A 136 -6.43 15.94 0.79
CA VAL A 136 -5.54 14.85 1.22
C VAL A 136 -4.39 14.65 0.25
N GLN A 137 -4.63 14.67 -1.07
CA GLN A 137 -3.56 14.60 -2.07
C GLN A 137 -2.56 15.76 -1.92
N ASN A 138 -3.04 16.99 -1.74
CA ASN A 138 -2.17 18.15 -1.51
C ASN A 138 -1.41 18.04 -0.18
N ALA A 139 -2.02 17.47 0.85
CA ALA A 139 -1.35 17.17 2.10
C ALA A 139 -0.22 16.14 1.94
N LEU A 140 -0.41 15.09 1.14
CA LEU A 140 0.63 14.10 0.84
C LEU A 140 1.82 14.71 0.09
N LYS A 141 1.57 15.64 -0.85
CA LYS A 141 2.64 16.37 -1.56
C LYS A 141 3.58 17.11 -0.61
N ARG A 142 3.08 17.62 0.52
CA ARG A 142 3.91 18.29 1.55
C ARG A 142 4.91 17.35 2.25
N PHE A 143 4.72 16.04 2.16
CA PHE A 143 5.66 15.01 2.61
C PHE A 143 6.47 14.42 1.45
N GLY A 144 6.37 15.01 0.25
CA GLY A 144 6.96 14.51 -0.97
C GLY A 144 6.34 13.18 -1.43
N ILE A 145 5.07 12.91 -1.12
CA ILE A 145 4.40 11.68 -1.52
C ILE A 145 3.49 11.98 -2.70
N ALA A 146 3.81 11.42 -3.87
CA ALA A 146 2.95 11.51 -5.05
C ALA A 146 1.76 10.54 -4.92
N SER A 147 0.59 10.98 -5.39
CA SER A 147 -0.61 10.16 -5.43
C SER A 147 -1.51 10.56 -6.59
N GLN A 148 -2.35 9.63 -7.03
CA GLN A 148 -3.30 9.83 -8.12
C GLN A 148 -4.72 9.72 -7.60
N ILE A 149 -5.62 10.56 -8.11
CA ILE A 149 -7.06 10.48 -7.85
C ILE A 149 -7.76 10.06 -9.14
N HIS A 150 -8.61 9.05 -9.08
CA HIS A 150 -9.48 8.67 -10.20
C HIS A 150 -10.89 8.32 -9.71
N ARG A 151 -11.88 8.55 -10.56
CA ARG A 151 -13.28 8.18 -10.28
C ARG A 151 -13.46 6.68 -10.54
N LYS A 152 -14.21 5.99 -9.68
CA LYS A 152 -14.66 4.62 -9.95
C LYS A 152 -15.85 4.66 -10.91
N ALA A 153 -15.82 3.83 -11.96
CA ALA A 153 -16.74 3.93 -13.10
C ALA A 153 -18.22 3.78 -12.72
N ASP A 154 -18.52 3.03 -11.66
CA ASP A 154 -19.87 2.60 -11.28
C ASP A 154 -20.53 3.44 -10.18
N ARG A 155 -19.79 4.37 -9.55
CA ARG A 155 -20.27 5.09 -8.35
C ARG A 155 -19.71 6.50 -8.27
N GLU A 156 -20.36 7.37 -7.50
CA GLU A 156 -19.80 8.67 -7.10
C GLU A 156 -18.75 8.49 -5.97
N ILE A 157 -17.75 7.65 -6.24
CA ILE A 157 -16.66 7.34 -5.33
C ILE A 157 -15.35 7.62 -6.06
N TRP A 158 -14.45 8.30 -5.35
CA TRP A 158 -13.14 8.69 -5.82
C TRP A 158 -12.08 7.88 -5.08
N ARG A 159 -11.14 7.33 -5.84
CA ARG A 159 -10.01 6.57 -5.30
C ARG A 159 -8.75 7.41 -5.33
N LEU A 160 -8.09 7.53 -4.19
CA LEU A 160 -6.71 8.00 -4.11
C LEU A 160 -5.78 6.79 -4.02
N ALA A 161 -4.74 6.77 -4.84
CA ALA A 161 -3.73 5.71 -4.84
C ALA A 161 -2.31 6.31 -4.71
N ILE A 162 -1.54 5.76 -3.78
CA ILE A 162 -0.09 5.99 -3.63
C ILE A 162 0.62 4.75 -4.16
N CYS A 163 1.42 4.92 -5.21
CA CYS A 163 2.13 3.85 -5.89
C CYS A 163 3.62 4.16 -5.95
N GLY A 164 4.45 3.12 -6.11
CA GLY A 164 5.89 3.29 -6.30
C GLY A 164 6.69 3.20 -4.99
N LEU A 165 7.88 2.59 -5.07
CA LEU A 165 8.68 2.25 -3.90
C LEU A 165 9.04 3.47 -3.04
N ASN A 166 9.41 4.58 -3.68
CA ASN A 166 9.86 5.77 -2.97
C ASN A 166 8.70 6.45 -2.21
N ASP A 167 7.53 6.58 -2.83
CA ASP A 167 6.35 7.18 -2.20
C ASP A 167 5.80 6.30 -1.09
N LEU A 168 5.73 4.99 -1.29
CA LEU A 168 5.36 4.03 -0.25
C LEU A 168 6.33 4.07 0.94
N ARG A 169 7.64 4.15 0.68
CA ARG A 169 8.66 4.26 1.73
C ARG A 169 8.58 5.59 2.47
N ARG A 170 8.29 6.69 1.77
CA ARG A 170 8.05 8.00 2.38
C ARG A 170 6.81 7.98 3.27
N PHE A 171 5.72 7.37 2.81
CA PHE A 171 4.51 7.18 3.62
C PHE A 171 4.83 6.37 4.88
N TYR A 172 5.46 5.20 4.73
CA TYR A 172 5.81 4.31 5.84
C TYR A 172 6.62 5.03 6.93
N ARG A 173 7.63 5.82 6.54
CA ARG A 173 8.52 6.51 7.48
C ARG A 173 7.92 7.77 8.11
N GLN A 174 7.16 8.56 7.35
CA GLN A 174 6.73 9.89 7.79
C GLN A 174 5.33 9.92 8.39
N ILE A 175 4.44 9.04 7.92
CA ILE A 175 3.03 8.98 8.31
C ILE A 175 2.77 7.65 9.03
N GLY A 176 3.05 6.53 8.35
CA GLY A 176 2.84 5.17 8.85
C GLY A 176 1.36 4.81 9.05
N PHE A 177 1.10 3.55 9.39
CA PHE A 177 -0.20 3.12 9.92
C PHE A 177 -0.08 2.89 11.42
N LEU A 178 -1.16 3.12 12.15
CA LEU A 178 -1.29 2.61 13.52
C LEU A 178 -1.98 1.24 13.52
N HIS A 179 -2.82 0.94 12.52
CA HIS A 179 -3.46 -0.36 12.37
C HIS A 179 -2.41 -1.45 12.10
N PRO A 180 -2.23 -2.44 13.00
CA PRO A 180 -1.14 -3.42 12.92
C PRO A 180 -1.07 -4.18 11.60
N ASP A 181 -2.21 -4.67 11.09
CA ASP A 181 -2.22 -5.38 9.81
C ASP A 181 -1.87 -4.52 8.60
N LYS A 182 -2.29 -3.24 8.60
CA LYS A 182 -1.96 -2.32 7.50
C LYS A 182 -0.48 -1.98 7.53
N ASP A 183 0.08 -1.75 8.72
CA ASP A 183 1.51 -1.50 8.90
C ASP A 183 2.36 -2.69 8.44
N ARG A 184 2.04 -3.89 8.93
CA ARG A 184 2.70 -5.15 8.52
C ARG A 184 2.61 -5.34 7.00
N LYS A 185 1.42 -5.20 6.41
CA LYS A 185 1.20 -5.39 4.98
C LYS A 185 1.96 -4.36 4.13
N LEU A 186 2.13 -3.13 4.63
CA LEU A 186 2.95 -2.12 3.97
C LEU A 186 4.44 -2.50 4.04
N GLY A 187 4.92 -3.01 5.16
CA GLY A 187 6.27 -3.58 5.27
C GLY A 187 6.51 -4.69 4.24
N GLU A 188 5.62 -5.69 4.18
CA GLU A 188 5.68 -6.77 3.20
C GLU A 188 5.65 -6.26 1.75
N ALA A 189 4.87 -5.21 1.47
CA ALA A 189 4.82 -4.60 0.15
C ALA A 189 6.16 -3.96 -0.23
N LEU A 190 6.81 -3.25 0.71
CA LEU A 190 8.12 -2.64 0.51
C LEU A 190 9.22 -3.69 0.28
N ASP A 191 9.22 -4.76 1.09
CA ASP A 191 10.23 -5.82 1.01
C ASP A 191 10.09 -6.68 -0.25
N SER A 192 8.88 -6.76 -0.80
CA SER A 192 8.64 -7.52 -2.03
C SER A 192 9.16 -6.83 -3.30
N TYR A 193 9.61 -5.57 -3.24
CA TYR A 193 10.23 -4.92 -4.40
C TYR A 193 11.54 -5.61 -4.78
N LYS A 194 11.72 -5.85 -6.08
CA LYS A 194 12.96 -6.44 -6.57
C LYS A 194 14.09 -5.43 -6.46
N ASP A 195 15.18 -5.88 -5.86
CA ASP A 195 16.41 -5.13 -5.87
C ASP A 195 17.10 -5.23 -7.25
N TYR A 196 17.26 -4.08 -7.88
CA TYR A 196 17.99 -3.91 -9.13
C TYR A 196 19.34 -3.20 -8.90
N SER A 197 19.83 -3.11 -7.66
CA SER A 197 21.21 -2.72 -7.39
C SER A 197 22.13 -3.94 -7.57
N TRP A 198 22.64 -4.13 -8.78
CA TRP A 198 23.48 -5.29 -9.09
C TRP A 198 24.96 -4.90 -8.99
N SER A 199 25.64 -5.42 -7.97
CA SER A 199 27.10 -5.46 -7.95
C SER A 199 27.56 -6.68 -8.75
N ILE A 200 28.11 -6.45 -9.94
CA ILE A 200 28.54 -7.53 -10.84
C ILE A 200 29.94 -8.00 -10.43
N PRO A 201 30.09 -9.25 -9.93
CA PRO A 201 31.39 -9.74 -9.48
C PRO A 201 32.36 -9.88 -10.66
N GLN A 202 33.64 -9.63 -10.39
CA GLN A 202 34.71 -9.78 -11.38
C GLN A 202 35.34 -11.18 -11.36
N ASN A 203 35.30 -11.84 -10.20
CA ASN A 203 35.81 -13.19 -10.01
C ASN A 203 34.87 -14.24 -10.63
N LYS A 204 35.43 -15.30 -11.24
CA LYS A 204 34.67 -16.37 -11.91
C LYS A 204 33.72 -17.12 -10.97
N ALA A 205 34.16 -17.43 -9.75
CA ALA A 205 33.37 -18.18 -8.77
C ALA A 205 32.17 -17.36 -8.28
N GLU A 206 32.41 -16.10 -7.91
CA GLU A 206 31.35 -15.18 -7.50
C GLU A 206 30.38 -14.88 -8.65
N LEU A 207 30.89 -14.70 -9.87
CA LEU A 207 30.05 -14.51 -11.05
C LEU A 207 29.18 -15.75 -11.32
N SER A 208 29.72 -16.97 -11.12
CA SER A 208 28.94 -18.20 -11.22
C SER A 208 27.80 -18.24 -10.19
N ASN A 209 28.06 -17.85 -8.95
CA ASN A 209 27.04 -17.75 -7.91
C ASN A 209 25.99 -16.69 -8.26
N PHE A 210 26.40 -15.52 -8.76
CA PHE A 210 25.50 -14.49 -9.25
C PHE A 210 24.60 -14.99 -10.39
N ILE A 211 25.16 -15.77 -11.34
CA ILE A 211 24.40 -16.38 -12.43
C ILE A 211 23.33 -17.34 -11.89
N LYS A 212 23.67 -18.17 -10.89
CA LYS A 212 22.71 -19.09 -10.26
C LYS A 212 21.60 -18.35 -9.52
N GLU A 213 21.96 -17.27 -8.82
CA GLU A 213 21.01 -16.51 -7.98
C GLU A 213 20.05 -15.65 -8.81
N LYS A 214 20.55 -14.92 -9.80
CA LYS A 214 19.75 -13.96 -10.59
C LYS A 214 19.27 -14.51 -11.93
N GLY A 215 19.91 -15.55 -12.46
CA GLY A 215 19.63 -16.12 -13.77
C GLY A 215 18.37 -16.98 -13.76
N LYS A 216 17.51 -16.77 -14.76
CA LYS A 216 16.35 -17.65 -15.02
C LYS A 216 16.71 -18.65 -16.11
N ILE A 217 16.78 -19.92 -15.74
CA ILE A 217 17.03 -21.02 -16.67
C ILE A 217 15.79 -21.28 -17.53
N ARG A 218 15.95 -21.28 -18.85
CA ARG A 218 14.98 -21.80 -19.81
C ARG A 218 15.52 -23.08 -20.44
N ALA A 219 15.21 -24.22 -19.81
CA ALA A 219 15.69 -25.53 -20.26
C ALA A 219 15.31 -25.84 -21.71
N SER A 220 14.10 -25.46 -22.16
CA SER A 220 13.64 -25.71 -23.53
C SER A 220 14.42 -24.99 -24.63
N ARG A 221 15.23 -23.99 -24.27
CA ARG A 221 16.07 -23.22 -25.22
C ARG A 221 17.54 -23.23 -24.83
N ASP A 222 17.90 -24.05 -23.85
CA ASP A 222 19.23 -24.16 -23.25
C ASP A 222 19.90 -22.80 -22.99
N GLU A 223 19.14 -21.88 -22.39
CA GLU A 223 19.57 -20.50 -22.18
C GLU A 223 19.32 -20.04 -20.74
N ILE A 224 20.16 -19.12 -20.28
CA ILE A 224 19.98 -18.40 -19.02
C ILE A 224 19.61 -16.95 -19.35
N ARG A 225 18.52 -16.47 -18.76
CA ARG A 225 18.00 -15.12 -18.98
C ARG A 225 18.12 -14.27 -17.73
N PHE A 226 18.59 -13.05 -17.90
CA PHE A 226 18.64 -12.03 -16.86
C PHE A 226 17.74 -10.88 -17.25
N TYR A 227 16.80 -10.53 -16.38
CA TYR A 227 15.87 -9.43 -16.61
C TYR A 227 16.18 -8.26 -15.68
N SER A 228 16.29 -7.06 -16.23
CA SER A 228 16.52 -5.83 -15.46
C SER A 228 15.76 -4.66 -16.08
N ILE A 229 15.19 -3.81 -15.24
CA ILE A 229 14.70 -2.48 -15.67
C ILE A 229 15.86 -1.48 -15.83
N VAL A 230 17.00 -1.76 -15.22
CA VAL A 230 18.23 -0.98 -15.34
C VAL A 230 19.14 -1.60 -16.39
N ARG A 231 19.24 -0.97 -17.58
CA ARG A 231 20.07 -1.46 -18.70
C ARG A 231 21.54 -1.62 -18.33
N ARG A 232 22.08 -0.69 -17.52
CA ARG A 232 23.49 -0.67 -17.10
C ARG A 232 23.91 -1.95 -16.38
N ASN A 233 23.01 -2.54 -15.57
CA ASN A 233 23.28 -3.81 -14.90
C ASN A 233 23.60 -4.93 -15.89
N LEU A 234 22.83 -5.02 -16.97
CA LEU A 234 23.02 -6.05 -17.99
C LEU A 234 24.24 -5.79 -18.88
N ILE A 235 24.58 -4.51 -19.11
CA ILE A 235 25.83 -4.14 -19.78
C ILE A 235 27.03 -4.57 -18.93
N ASN A 236 27.01 -4.26 -17.63
CA ASN A 236 28.08 -4.64 -16.71
C ASN A 236 28.18 -6.17 -16.59
N LEU A 237 27.03 -6.86 -16.49
CA LEU A 237 26.99 -8.33 -16.49
C LEU A 237 27.57 -8.91 -17.77
N LYS A 238 27.21 -8.38 -18.95
CA LYS A 238 27.78 -8.80 -20.24
C LYS A 238 29.31 -8.63 -20.26
N LYS A 239 29.83 -7.50 -19.76
CA LYS A 239 31.28 -7.28 -19.66
C LYS A 239 31.95 -8.33 -18.76
N GLY A 240 31.38 -8.60 -17.59
CA GLY A 240 31.87 -9.63 -16.67
C GLY A 240 31.86 -11.04 -17.30
N LEU A 241 30.77 -11.39 -17.98
CA LEU A 241 30.65 -12.67 -18.69
C LEU A 241 31.67 -12.82 -19.81
N ASN A 242 31.85 -11.78 -20.64
CA ASN A 242 32.82 -11.77 -21.73
C ASN A 242 34.25 -11.97 -21.24
N LYS A 243 34.62 -11.40 -20.08
CA LYS A 243 35.93 -11.61 -19.44
C LYS A 243 36.22 -13.09 -19.16
N HIS A 244 35.17 -13.88 -18.91
CA HIS A 244 35.23 -15.31 -18.67
C HIS A 244 34.80 -16.15 -19.89
N ARG A 245 34.87 -15.57 -21.10
CA ARG A 245 34.54 -16.22 -22.39
C ARG A 245 33.10 -16.72 -22.50
N LEU A 246 32.18 -16.21 -21.68
CA LEU A 246 30.75 -16.52 -21.78
C LEU A 246 30.07 -15.50 -22.70
N LYS A 247 29.67 -15.93 -23.89
CA LYS A 247 28.99 -15.06 -24.85
C LYS A 247 27.56 -14.76 -24.38
N ALA A 248 27.21 -13.47 -24.36
CA ALA A 248 25.88 -13.03 -23.99
C ALA A 248 25.35 -11.95 -24.96
N LYS A 249 24.05 -12.01 -25.25
CA LYS A 249 23.36 -11.04 -26.12
C LYS A 249 22.32 -10.25 -25.33
N LEU A 250 22.38 -8.92 -25.45
CA LEU A 250 21.46 -7.99 -24.80
C LEU A 250 20.31 -7.66 -25.75
N PHE A 251 19.10 -7.62 -25.22
CA PHE A 251 17.86 -7.35 -25.92
C PHE A 251 16.99 -6.34 -25.17
N GLY A 252 16.01 -5.78 -25.89
CA GLY A 252 15.11 -4.74 -25.40
C GLY A 252 15.53 -3.33 -25.87
N PRO A 253 14.82 -2.28 -25.41
CA PRO A 253 13.77 -2.35 -24.39
C PRO A 253 12.52 -3.08 -24.89
N TRP A 254 11.84 -3.77 -23.98
CA TRP A 254 10.45 -4.18 -24.16
C TRP A 254 9.61 -3.56 -23.05
N THR A 255 8.40 -3.17 -23.39
CA THR A 255 7.44 -2.65 -22.43
C THR A 255 6.59 -3.79 -21.91
N ASN A 256 6.46 -3.92 -20.59
CA ASN A 256 5.55 -4.89 -19.99
C ASN A 256 4.10 -4.36 -19.99
N ASN A 257 3.15 -5.19 -19.56
CA ASN A 257 1.73 -4.78 -19.46
C ASN A 257 1.48 -3.64 -18.46
N SER A 258 2.48 -3.30 -17.62
CA SER A 258 2.42 -2.16 -16.70
C SER A 258 3.10 -0.90 -17.26
N GLY A 259 3.43 -0.86 -18.55
CA GLY A 259 4.05 0.30 -19.20
C GLY A 259 5.52 0.52 -18.83
N SER A 260 6.15 -0.40 -18.11
CA SER A 260 7.55 -0.30 -17.70
C SER A 260 8.46 -1.01 -18.69
N ASP A 261 9.51 -0.31 -19.11
CA ASP A 261 10.54 -0.89 -19.95
C ASP A 261 11.46 -1.82 -19.17
N TYR A 262 11.80 -2.94 -19.79
CA TYR A 262 12.77 -3.87 -19.27
C TYR A 262 13.66 -4.42 -20.39
N TYR A 263 14.82 -4.91 -19.98
CA TYR A 263 15.86 -5.45 -20.85
C TYR A 263 16.11 -6.91 -20.47
N CYS A 264 16.62 -7.71 -21.41
CA CYS A 264 17.06 -9.08 -21.12
C CYS A 264 18.46 -9.32 -21.68
N LEU A 265 19.30 -9.95 -20.87
CA LEU A 265 20.55 -10.53 -21.31
C LEU A 265 20.37 -12.05 -21.39
N ILE A 266 20.72 -12.63 -22.54
CA ILE A 266 20.64 -14.07 -22.78
C ILE A 266 22.06 -14.62 -22.91
N ILE A 267 22.35 -15.65 -22.12
CA ILE A 267 23.52 -16.51 -22.27
C ILE A 267 23.03 -17.81 -22.91
N LYS A 268 23.56 -18.14 -24.09
CA LYS A 268 23.38 -19.50 -24.65
C LYS A 268 24.43 -20.40 -24.02
N ARG A 269 24.05 -21.60 -23.60
CA ARG A 269 25.03 -22.64 -23.30
C ARG A 269 25.60 -23.11 -24.64
N GLU A 270 26.84 -22.71 -24.97
CA GLU A 270 27.55 -23.28 -26.11
C GLU A 270 27.92 -24.73 -25.74
N GLY A 271 27.31 -25.70 -26.43
CA GLY A 271 27.64 -27.12 -26.36
C GLY A 271 27.33 -27.81 -25.04
N GLY A 272 26.16 -28.45 -24.94
CA GLY A 272 25.95 -29.84 -24.44
C GLY A 272 26.50 -30.30 -23.08
N GLU A 273 27.30 -29.55 -22.33
CA GLU A 273 27.73 -29.94 -21.00
C GLU A 273 26.63 -29.62 -20.00
N LYS A 274 25.78 -30.63 -19.79
CA LYS A 274 24.78 -30.70 -18.74
C LYS A 274 25.39 -30.25 -17.42
N TRP A 275 25.01 -29.06 -16.97
CA TRP A 275 25.21 -28.66 -15.58
C TRP A 275 24.55 -29.71 -14.70
N ASN A 276 25.39 -30.51 -14.03
CA ASN A 276 25.08 -31.68 -13.23
C ASN A 276 23.64 -31.72 -12.68
N GLU A 277 22.79 -32.58 -13.28
CA GLU A 277 21.36 -32.77 -12.96
C GLU A 277 21.09 -33.34 -11.55
N LYS A 278 22.10 -33.50 -10.69
CA LYS A 278 21.93 -34.15 -9.37
C LYS A 278 21.34 -33.23 -8.28
N ALA A 279 21.23 -31.92 -8.49
CA ALA A 279 20.70 -31.00 -7.48
C ALA A 279 19.18 -30.75 -7.54
N ASP A 280 18.51 -30.96 -8.69
CA ASP A 280 17.14 -30.45 -8.91
C ASP A 280 16.03 -31.51 -8.87
N ARG A 281 16.38 -32.79 -8.66
CA ARG A 281 15.37 -33.87 -8.50
C ARG A 281 14.66 -33.86 -7.14
N ARG A 282 15.05 -33.01 -6.18
CA ARG A 282 14.40 -32.92 -4.86
C ARG A 282 13.25 -31.91 -4.74
N ARG A 283 12.94 -31.11 -5.78
CA ARG A 283 11.88 -30.07 -5.69
C ARG A 283 10.66 -30.25 -6.60
N LYS A 284 10.51 -31.39 -7.27
CA LYS A 284 9.29 -31.71 -8.03
C LYS A 284 8.28 -32.56 -7.25
N ARG A 285 7.86 -32.09 -6.06
CA ARG A 285 6.61 -32.49 -5.42
C ARG A 285 6.03 -31.33 -4.59
N SER A 286 5.58 -30.27 -5.26
CA SER A 286 4.46 -29.45 -4.77
C SER A 286 3.84 -28.72 -5.95
N ARG A 287 2.77 -29.31 -6.49
CA ARG A 287 1.94 -28.73 -7.52
C ARG A 287 1.30 -27.44 -6.97
N LEU A 288 1.45 -26.32 -7.68
CA LEU A 288 0.48 -25.23 -7.59
C LEU A 288 -0.59 -25.48 -8.66
N PRO A 289 -1.88 -25.52 -8.31
CA PRO A 289 -2.95 -25.82 -9.26
C PRO A 289 -3.34 -24.57 -10.06
N THR A 290 -3.37 -24.71 -11.37
CA THR A 290 -4.18 -23.88 -12.26
C THR A 290 -5.21 -24.78 -12.92
N ARG A 291 -6.50 -24.58 -12.61
CA ARG A 291 -7.61 -24.89 -13.52
C ARG A 291 -8.86 -24.13 -13.10
N PHE A 292 -9.13 -23.04 -13.82
CA PHE A 292 -10.49 -22.61 -14.10
C PHE A 292 -11.11 -23.65 -15.06
N GLY A 293 -12.15 -24.35 -14.61
CA GLY A 293 -13.03 -25.16 -15.44
C GLY A 293 -14.44 -24.65 -15.26
N LYS A 294 -14.98 -23.99 -16.28
CA LYS A 294 -16.42 -23.73 -16.43
C LYS A 294 -17.12 -25.07 -16.70
N SER A 295 -18.20 -25.37 -16.00
CA SER A 295 -19.20 -26.34 -16.45
C SER A 295 -20.60 -25.74 -16.27
N ARG A 296 -21.21 -25.41 -17.40
CA ARG A 296 -22.67 -25.39 -17.57
C ARG A 296 -23.15 -26.85 -17.53
N GLN A 297 -24.23 -27.13 -16.82
CA GLN A 297 -25.31 -27.99 -17.32
C GLN A 297 -26.56 -27.84 -16.45
N ALA A 298 -27.68 -28.12 -17.10
CA ALA A 298 -29.04 -27.75 -16.76
C ALA A 298 -29.82 -28.94 -16.18
N ILE A 299 -30.93 -28.62 -15.50
CA ILE A 299 -32.21 -29.36 -15.42
C ILE A 299 -32.15 -30.87 -15.11
N LYS A 300 -32.72 -31.28 -13.96
CA LYS A 300 -33.85 -32.23 -13.91
C LYS A 300 -34.47 -32.34 -12.51
N LYS A 301 -35.80 -32.15 -12.50
CA LYS A 301 -36.89 -32.77 -11.72
C LYS A 301 -36.55 -33.48 -10.39
N GLY A 302 -37.32 -33.11 -9.36
CA GLY A 302 -37.46 -33.73 -8.06
C GLY A 302 -38.16 -32.74 -7.14
#